data_AF-A0A9E3D669-F1
#
_entry.id   AF-A0A9E3D669-F1
#
_cell.length_a   1.000
_cell.length_b   1.000
_cell.length_c   1.000
_cell.angle_alpha   90.00
_cell.angle_beta   90.00
_cell.angle_gamma   90.00
#
_symmetry.space_group_name_H-M   'P 1'
#
loop_
_entity.id
_entity.type
_entity.pdbx_description
1 polymer ?
#
loop_
_entity_poly.entity_id
_entity_poly.type
_entity_poly.pdbx_seq_one_letter_code
_entity_poly.pdbx_strand_id
1 'polypeptide(L)'
;MSHVSDVAPGRLDLVRQFENTVELPGGPDELDSVEHAAKWCLGHGLAPVTDERHLALLRGFRETLRDLLAANNGQSDVPAAWERLRPFLARTRLGLAVDPERGLELRPEDKGPIASLLAIVYQSQLLGTWQRLRACRKASCRFAYYDR
;
A
#
# COMPACT_ATOMS: atom_id res chain seq x y z
N MET A 1 7.44 -11.27 26.68
CA MET A 1 6.96 -10.05 25.99
C MET A 1 6.11 -10.52 24.83
N SER A 2 4.79 -10.45 24.98
CA SER A 2 3.83 -10.88 23.96
C SER A 2 3.98 -10.01 22.72
N HIS A 3 4.53 -10.57 21.63
CA HIS A 3 4.41 -9.98 20.29
C HIS A 3 2.93 -10.04 19.90
N VAL A 4 2.19 -8.98 20.22
CA VAL A 4 0.93 -8.71 19.53
C VAL A 4 1.34 -8.46 18.08
N SER A 5 0.98 -9.36 17.18
CA SER A 5 1.33 -9.19 15.78
C SER A 5 0.54 -8.00 15.24
N ASP A 6 1.23 -6.97 14.75
CA ASP A 6 0.63 -5.78 14.14
C ASP A 6 0.14 -6.05 12.69
N VAL A 7 -0.22 -7.31 12.43
CA VAL A 7 -0.63 -7.83 11.12
C VAL A 7 -2.04 -7.33 10.80
N ALA A 8 -2.19 -6.75 9.61
CA ALA A 8 -3.48 -6.29 9.13
C ALA A 8 -4.32 -7.47 8.60
N PRO A 9 -5.66 -7.39 8.63
CA PRO A 9 -6.51 -8.50 8.22
C PRO A 9 -6.46 -8.74 6.70
N GLY A 10 -6.39 -10.02 6.31
CA GLY A 10 -6.52 -10.45 4.91
C GLY A 10 -5.51 -9.75 3.98
N ARG A 11 -6.00 -9.27 2.82
CA ARG A 11 -5.14 -8.63 1.82
C ARG A 11 -4.60 -7.27 2.26
N LEU A 12 -5.19 -6.64 3.28
CA LEU A 12 -4.70 -5.34 3.78
C LEU A 12 -3.26 -5.46 4.33
N ASP A 13 -2.83 -6.65 4.75
CA ASP A 13 -1.46 -6.86 5.19
C ASP A 13 -0.43 -6.62 4.09
N LEU A 14 -0.80 -6.82 2.81
CA LEU A 14 0.08 -6.50 1.69
C LEU A 14 0.38 -5.00 1.63
N VAL A 15 -0.58 -4.13 1.96
CA VAL A 15 -0.35 -2.68 2.03
C VAL A 15 0.59 -2.35 3.18
N ARG A 16 0.42 -3.00 4.35
CA ARG A 16 1.33 -2.84 5.49
C ARG A 16 2.75 -3.28 5.16
N GLN A 17 2.90 -4.46 4.53
CA GLN A 17 4.20 -4.99 4.10
C GLN A 17 4.86 -4.08 3.06
N PHE A 18 4.08 -3.59 2.08
CA PHE A 18 4.55 -2.62 1.10
C PHE A 18 5.08 -1.35 1.75
N GLU A 19 4.35 -0.78 2.70
CA GLU A 19 4.78 0.42 3.43
C GLU A 19 6.08 0.20 4.21
N ASN A 20 6.27 -1.01 4.75
CA ASN A 20 7.43 -1.39 5.55
C ASN A 20 8.61 -1.93 4.73
N THR A 21 8.56 -1.86 3.40
CA THR A 21 9.72 -2.17 2.54
C THR A 21 10.88 -1.18 2.72
N VAL A 22 10.67 -0.05 3.40
CA VAL A 22 11.75 0.87 3.77
C VAL A 22 11.75 1.09 5.27
N GLU A 23 12.95 1.03 5.84
CA GLU A 23 13.19 1.32 7.25
C GLU A 23 13.70 2.76 7.40
N LEU A 24 12.96 3.59 8.13
CA LEU A 24 13.32 5.00 8.38
C LEU A 24 14.05 5.18 9.72
N PRO A 25 14.90 6.22 9.86
CA PRO A 25 15.17 7.28 8.88
C PRO A 25 16.30 6.96 7.88
N GLY A 26 16.98 5.82 8.01
CA GLY A 26 18.15 5.50 7.18
C GLY A 26 18.51 4.01 7.16
N GLY A 27 17.52 3.15 7.41
CA GLY A 27 17.67 1.71 7.20
C GLY A 27 17.53 1.34 5.72
N PRO A 28 17.53 0.03 5.41
CA PRO A 28 17.44 -0.45 4.04
C PRO A 28 16.10 -0.11 3.37
N ASP A 29 16.13 -0.05 2.04
CA ASP A 29 14.95 0.00 1.18
C ASP A 29 14.96 -1.26 0.30
N GLU A 30 14.02 -2.18 0.51
CA GLU A 30 13.86 -3.38 -0.31
C GLU A 30 13.47 -3.05 -1.77
N LEU A 31 13.06 -1.80 -2.04
CA LEU A 31 12.77 -1.27 -3.38
C LEU A 31 13.87 -0.29 -3.83
N ASP A 32 15.14 -0.57 -3.51
CA ASP A 32 16.30 0.27 -3.89
C ASP A 32 16.72 0.16 -5.36
N SER A 33 16.27 -0.89 -6.07
CA SER A 33 16.61 -1.20 -7.45
C SER A 33 15.45 -1.87 -8.17
N VAL A 34 15.46 -1.82 -9.50
CA VAL A 34 14.42 -2.47 -10.33
C VAL A 34 14.38 -3.98 -10.08
N GLU A 35 15.54 -4.62 -9.91
CA GLU A 35 15.65 -6.05 -9.64
C GLU A 35 15.00 -6.43 -8.30
N HIS A 36 15.38 -5.72 -7.22
CA HIS A 36 14.81 -6.00 -5.90
C HIS A 36 13.31 -5.70 -5.85
N ALA A 37 12.85 -4.60 -6.47
CA ALA A 37 11.43 -4.29 -6.54
C ALA A 37 10.64 -5.30 -7.38
N ALA A 38 11.19 -5.78 -8.50
CA ALA A 38 10.57 -6.83 -9.30
C ALA A 38 10.44 -8.13 -8.50
N LYS A 39 11.51 -8.53 -7.80
CA LYS A 39 11.52 -9.71 -6.92
C LYS A 39 10.49 -9.58 -5.79
N TRP A 40 10.43 -8.43 -5.14
CA TRP A 40 9.45 -8.15 -4.09
C TRP A 40 8.02 -8.25 -4.62
N CYS A 41 7.73 -7.64 -5.78
CA CYS A 41 6.40 -7.70 -6.41
C CYS A 41 6.00 -9.14 -6.72
N LEU A 42 6.88 -9.91 -7.37
CA LEU A 42 6.62 -11.30 -7.72
C LEU A 42 6.39 -12.18 -6.47
N GLY A 43 7.18 -11.97 -5.41
CA GLY A 43 7.02 -12.67 -4.13
C GLY A 43 5.65 -12.44 -3.47
N HIS A 44 4.99 -11.34 -3.80
CA HIS A 44 3.66 -10.98 -3.29
C HIS A 44 2.53 -11.16 -4.33
N GLY A 45 2.81 -11.83 -5.45
CA GLY A 45 1.82 -12.11 -6.49
C GLY A 45 1.39 -10.89 -7.33
N LEU A 46 2.23 -9.85 -7.37
CA LEU A 46 2.06 -8.65 -8.19
C LEU A 46 2.86 -8.77 -9.49
N ALA A 47 2.44 -8.07 -10.54
CA ALA A 47 3.26 -7.93 -11.74
C ALA A 47 4.57 -7.18 -11.39
N PRO A 48 5.70 -7.57 -12.01
CA PRO A 48 6.99 -6.98 -11.68
C PRO A 48 7.10 -5.54 -12.16
N VAL A 49 7.93 -4.77 -11.46
CA VAL A 49 8.46 -3.49 -11.96
C VAL A 49 9.40 -3.77 -13.13
N THR A 50 9.37 -2.92 -14.15
CA THR A 50 10.04 -3.16 -15.44
C THR A 50 11.21 -2.23 -15.72
N ASP A 51 11.23 -1.05 -15.11
CA ASP A 51 12.24 -0.02 -15.35
C ASP A 51 12.30 0.99 -14.19
N GLU A 52 13.29 1.88 -14.24
CA GLU A 52 13.53 2.90 -13.21
C GLU A 52 12.37 3.90 -13.05
N ARG A 53 11.61 4.18 -14.11
CA ARG A 53 10.46 5.09 -14.02
C ARG A 53 9.32 4.41 -13.27
N HIS A 54 9.08 3.13 -13.54
CA HIS A 54 8.11 2.33 -12.82
C HIS A 54 8.51 2.17 -11.34
N LEU A 55 9.81 1.96 -11.05
CA LEU A 55 10.32 1.94 -9.67
C LEU A 55 10.08 3.27 -8.95
N ALA A 56 10.44 4.39 -9.57
CA ALA A 56 10.23 5.72 -9.00
C ALA A 56 8.75 6.00 -8.73
N LEU A 57 7.86 5.58 -9.64
CA LEU A 57 6.40 5.67 -9.44
C LEU A 57 5.95 4.83 -8.25
N LEU A 58 6.43 3.58 -8.13
CA LEU A 58 6.06 2.71 -7.02
C LEU A 58 6.52 3.27 -5.67
N ARG A 59 7.76 3.79 -5.58
CA ARG A 59 8.26 4.43 -4.36
C ARG A 59 7.49 5.71 -4.03
N GLY A 60 7.17 6.53 -5.03
CA GLY A 60 6.33 7.72 -4.83
C GLY A 60 4.92 7.38 -4.34
N PHE A 61 4.36 6.27 -4.81
CA PHE A 61 3.07 5.75 -4.33
C PHE A 61 3.16 5.31 -2.86
N ARG A 62 4.24 4.61 -2.47
CA ARG A 62 4.52 4.25 -1.07
C ARG A 62 4.54 5.47 -0.16
N GLU A 63 5.28 6.52 -0.52
CA GLU A 63 5.33 7.73 0.31
C GLU A 63 3.95 8.41 0.44
N THR A 64 3.13 8.36 -0.62
CA THR A 64 1.76 8.91 -0.60
C THR A 64 0.84 8.09 0.30
N LEU A 65 0.92 6.76 0.25
CA LEU A 65 0.20 5.88 1.18
C LEU A 65 0.64 6.11 2.62
N ARG A 66 1.94 6.33 2.87
CA ARG A 66 2.44 6.65 4.21
C ARG A 66 1.87 7.92 4.80
N ASP A 67 1.64 8.94 3.97
CA ASP A 67 0.97 10.18 4.38
C ASP A 67 -0.49 9.90 4.78
N LEU A 68 -1.19 9.02 4.04
CA LEU A 68 -2.54 8.59 4.39
C LEU A 68 -2.58 7.77 5.69
N LEU A 69 -1.64 6.86 5.89
CA LEU A 69 -1.54 6.09 7.14
C LEU A 69 -1.21 6.99 8.34
N ALA A 70 -0.46 8.07 8.11
CA ALA A 70 -0.25 9.10 9.13
C ALA A 70 -1.55 9.84 9.45
N ALA A 71 -2.36 10.15 8.44
CA ALA A 71 -3.66 10.80 8.58
C ALA A 71 -4.66 9.96 9.39
N ASN A 72 -4.60 8.62 9.30
CA ASN A 72 -5.39 7.70 10.12
C ASN A 72 -5.07 7.80 11.63
N ASN A 73 -3.99 8.49 12.05
CA ASN A 73 -3.74 8.83 13.46
C ASN A 73 -4.50 10.08 13.94
N GLY A 74 -5.27 10.75 13.07
CA GLY A 74 -5.97 12.01 13.35
C GLY A 74 -5.06 13.23 13.38
N GLN A 75 -3.91 13.19 12.69
CA GLN A 75 -2.84 14.20 12.78
C GLN A 75 -2.61 14.97 11.47
N SER A 76 -3.51 14.88 10.48
CA SER A 76 -3.24 15.40 9.12
C SER A 76 -4.50 15.89 8.42
N ASP A 77 -4.30 16.76 7.42
CA ASP A 77 -5.32 17.14 6.44
C ASP A 77 -5.64 15.91 5.56
N VAL A 78 -6.68 15.17 5.96
CA VAL A 78 -7.12 13.94 5.31
C VAL A 78 -7.50 14.20 3.84
N PRO A 79 -8.32 15.21 3.48
CA PRO A 79 -8.60 15.55 2.08
C PRO A 79 -7.34 15.76 1.22
N ALA A 80 -6.38 16.55 1.71
CA ALA A 80 -5.16 16.83 0.95
C ALA A 80 -4.31 15.57 0.73
N ALA A 81 -4.26 14.66 1.70
CA ALA A 81 -3.56 13.38 1.56
C ALA A 81 -4.21 12.48 0.50
N TRP A 82 -5.55 12.43 0.44
CA TRP A 82 -6.27 11.65 -0.59
C TRP A 82 -6.06 12.23 -1.99
N GLU A 83 -6.05 13.56 -2.15
CA GLU A 83 -5.82 14.19 -3.46
C GLU A 83 -4.44 13.86 -4.05
N ARG A 84 -3.43 13.58 -3.22
CA ARG A 84 -2.10 13.15 -3.68
C ARG A 84 -2.12 11.79 -4.38
N LEU A 85 -3.16 10.97 -4.21
CA LEU A 85 -3.31 9.72 -4.95
C LEU A 85 -3.73 9.92 -6.42
N ARG A 86 -4.27 11.09 -6.78
CA ARG A 86 -4.85 11.37 -8.10
C ARG A 86 -3.92 11.04 -9.27
N PRO A 87 -2.61 11.38 -9.26
CA PRO A 87 -1.71 11.03 -10.36
C PRO A 87 -1.53 9.51 -10.55
N PHE A 88 -1.61 8.72 -9.48
CA PHE A 88 -1.52 7.26 -9.55
C PHE A 88 -2.81 6.67 -10.11
N LEU A 89 -3.96 7.14 -9.63
CA LEU A 89 -5.28 6.75 -10.14
C LEU A 89 -5.40 6.98 -11.65
N ALA A 90 -4.94 8.13 -12.15
CA ALA A 90 -4.99 8.46 -13.57
C ALA A 90 -4.24 7.46 -14.48
N ARG A 91 -3.24 6.76 -13.92
CA ARG A 91 -2.39 5.78 -14.61
C ARG A 91 -2.85 4.33 -14.41
N THR A 92 -3.88 4.12 -13.59
CA THR A 92 -4.41 2.79 -13.30
C THR A 92 -5.71 2.54 -14.05
N ARG A 93 -6.01 1.27 -14.29
CA ARG A 93 -7.30 0.81 -14.81
C ARG A 93 -7.83 -0.27 -13.87
N LEU A 94 -8.97 0.01 -13.26
CA LEU A 94 -9.67 -0.88 -12.33
C LEU A 94 -11.04 -1.19 -12.94
N GLY A 95 -11.42 -2.46 -12.96
CA GLY A 95 -12.69 -2.94 -13.47
C GLY A 95 -13.40 -3.86 -12.48
N LEU A 96 -14.67 -4.15 -12.77
CA LEU A 96 -15.41 -5.17 -12.05
C LEU A 96 -15.09 -6.54 -12.63
N ALA A 97 -14.80 -7.49 -11.75
CA ALA A 97 -14.65 -8.89 -12.06
C ALA A 97 -15.66 -9.72 -11.26
N VAL A 98 -15.94 -10.93 -11.75
CA VAL A 98 -16.77 -11.92 -11.05
C VAL A 98 -15.85 -12.90 -10.34
N ASP A 99 -16.05 -13.03 -9.04
CA ASP A 99 -15.59 -14.15 -8.22
C ASP A 99 -16.79 -15.09 -8.00
N PRO A 100 -16.74 -16.35 -8.47
CA PRO A 100 -17.86 -17.28 -8.34
C PRO A 100 -18.35 -17.55 -6.91
N GLU A 101 -17.49 -17.35 -5.91
CA GLU A 101 -17.83 -17.57 -4.50
C GLU A 101 -18.26 -16.28 -3.78
N ARG A 102 -17.81 -15.11 -4.27
CA ARG A 102 -17.92 -13.82 -3.57
C ARG A 102 -18.76 -12.77 -4.32
N GLY A 103 -19.13 -13.04 -5.56
CA GLY A 103 -19.90 -12.12 -6.40
C GLY A 103 -19.01 -11.14 -7.16
N LEU A 104 -19.32 -9.84 -7.10
CA LEU A 104 -18.54 -8.82 -7.79
C LEU A 104 -17.38 -8.32 -6.92
N GLU A 105 -16.23 -8.11 -7.55
CA GLU A 105 -15.06 -7.51 -6.91
C GLU A 105 -14.41 -6.47 -7.84
N LEU A 106 -13.76 -5.48 -7.22
CA LEU A 106 -12.92 -4.55 -7.95
C LEU A 106 -11.56 -5.20 -8.18
N ARG A 107 -11.15 -5.37 -9.44
CA ARG A 107 -9.84 -5.90 -9.82
C ARG A 107 -9.11 -4.97 -10.76
N PRO A 108 -7.78 -4.92 -10.69
CA PRO A 108 -7.00 -4.16 -11.65
C PRO A 108 -6.99 -4.91 -13.00
N GLU A 109 -7.06 -4.16 -14.11
CA GLU A 109 -7.08 -4.73 -15.47
C GLU A 109 -5.71 -5.35 -15.82
N ASP A 110 -4.62 -4.67 -15.41
CA ASP A 110 -3.30 -5.25 -15.29
C ASP A 110 -3.02 -5.60 -13.82
N LYS A 111 -2.27 -6.66 -13.53
CA LYS A 111 -1.89 -6.97 -12.14
C LYS A 111 -0.75 -6.06 -11.63
N GLY A 112 -0.64 -4.84 -12.13
CA GLY A 112 0.37 -3.86 -11.73
C GLY A 112 0.33 -3.60 -10.23
N PRO A 113 1.48 -3.34 -9.59
CA PRO A 113 1.57 -3.24 -8.14
C PRO A 113 0.69 -2.11 -7.59
N ILE A 114 0.72 -0.93 -8.22
CA ILE A 114 -0.06 0.24 -7.78
C ILE A 114 -1.57 -0.02 -7.89
N ALA A 115 -2.05 -0.53 -9.03
CA ALA A 115 -3.46 -0.82 -9.24
C ALA A 115 -3.97 -1.90 -8.26
N SER A 116 -3.16 -2.93 -8.02
CA SER A 116 -3.47 -4.00 -7.06
C SER A 116 -3.58 -3.48 -5.62
N LEU A 117 -2.63 -2.62 -5.20
CA LEU A 117 -2.65 -2.01 -3.86
C LEU A 117 -3.84 -1.04 -3.70
N LEU A 118 -4.17 -0.25 -4.72
CA LEU A 118 -5.35 0.63 -4.71
C LEU A 118 -6.66 -0.15 -4.56
N ALA A 119 -6.80 -1.29 -5.25
CA ALA A 119 -7.98 -2.15 -5.10
C ALA A 119 -8.11 -2.69 -3.66
N ILE A 120 -6.98 -3.02 -3.01
CA ILE A 120 -6.95 -3.44 -1.60
C ILE A 120 -7.34 -2.29 -0.67
N VAL A 121 -6.81 -1.08 -0.89
CA VAL A 121 -7.17 0.12 -0.11
C VAL A 121 -8.68 0.36 -0.21
N TYR A 122 -9.23 0.38 -1.43
CA TYR A 122 -10.67 0.55 -1.65
C TYR A 122 -11.51 -0.51 -0.91
N GLN A 123 -11.17 -1.79 -1.07
CA GLN A 123 -11.88 -2.87 -0.38
C GLN A 123 -11.79 -2.73 1.15
N SER A 124 -10.64 -2.33 1.68
CA SER A 124 -10.45 -2.14 3.12
C SER A 124 -11.29 -0.99 3.70
N GLN A 125 -11.59 0.04 2.90
CA GLN A 125 -12.50 1.12 3.28
C GLN A 125 -13.94 0.61 3.39
N LEU A 126 -14.40 -0.18 2.42
CA LEU A 126 -15.73 -0.80 2.47
C LEU A 126 -15.89 -1.73 3.68
N LEU A 127 -14.83 -2.46 4.03
CA LEU A 127 -14.80 -3.36 5.19
C LEU A 127 -14.58 -2.64 6.53
N GLY A 128 -14.40 -1.30 6.54
CA GLY A 128 -14.13 -0.53 7.77
C GLY A 128 -12.75 -0.80 8.40
N THR A 129 -11.88 -1.55 7.73
CA THR A 129 -10.56 -1.96 8.24
C THR A 129 -9.46 -0.91 8.00
N TRP A 130 -9.64 -0.02 7.02
CA TRP A 130 -8.62 0.98 6.63
C TRP A 130 -8.14 1.87 7.78
N GLN A 131 -9.07 2.43 8.57
CA GLN A 131 -8.77 3.42 9.63
C GLN A 131 -7.86 2.89 10.75
N ARG A 132 -7.72 1.57 10.82
CA ARG A 132 -6.92 0.86 11.81
C ARG A 132 -5.50 0.58 11.31
N LEU A 133 -5.27 0.61 10.00
CA LEU A 133 -3.91 0.61 9.45
C LEU A 133 -3.33 2.02 9.61
N ARG A 134 -2.23 2.14 10.34
CA ARG A 134 -1.63 3.42 10.74
C ARG A 134 -0.12 3.40 10.56
N ALA A 135 0.48 4.58 10.49
CA ALA A 135 1.94 4.75 10.56
C ALA A 135 2.35 5.31 11.92
N CYS A 136 3.51 4.92 12.45
CA CYS A 136 4.04 5.48 13.69
C CYS A 136 4.12 7.02 13.61
N ARG A 137 3.65 7.72 14.66
CA ARG A 137 3.57 9.20 14.70
C ARG A 137 4.93 9.88 14.61
N LYS A 138 6.00 9.21 15.05
CA LYS A 138 7.36 9.77 15.01
C LYS A 138 7.84 9.78 13.56
N ALA A 139 8.20 10.96 13.06
CA ALA A 139 8.66 11.15 11.68
C ALA A 139 9.90 10.31 11.32
N SER A 140 10.75 9.97 12.30
CA SER A 140 11.89 9.08 12.10
C SER A 140 11.56 7.58 12.13
N CYS A 141 10.33 7.20 12.43
CA CYS A 141 9.90 5.79 12.41
C CYS A 141 8.93 5.55 11.25
N ARG A 142 7.75 6.18 11.27
CA ARG A 142 6.64 6.00 10.31
C ARG A 142 6.31 4.54 9.92
N PHE A 143 6.71 3.56 10.72
CA PHE A 143 6.44 2.14 10.50
C PHE A 143 4.93 1.89 10.46
N ALA A 144 4.47 1.09 9.49
CA ALA A 144 3.07 0.74 9.32
C ALA A 144 2.67 -0.42 10.24
N TYR A 145 1.59 -0.24 10.99
CA TYR A 145 1.06 -1.21 11.95
C TYR A 145 -0.47 -1.20 11.93
N TYR A 146 -1.10 -2.31 12.32
CA TYR A 146 -2.55 -2.41 12.45
C TYR A 146 -2.98 -2.29 13.91
N ASP A 147 -3.77 -1.27 14.23
CA ASP A 147 -4.28 -0.97 15.58
C ASP A 147 -5.45 -1.92 15.95
N ARG A 148 -5.22 -2.86 16.87
CA ARG A 148 -6.15 -3.93 17.26
C ARG A 148 -7.20 -3.56 18.32
#